data_AF-A0A653TTY4-F1
#
_entry.id   AF-A0A653TTY4-F1
#
_cell.length_a   1.000
_cell.length_b   1.000
_cell.length_c   1.000
_cell.angle_alpha   90.00
_cell.angle_beta   90.00
_cell.angle_gamma   90.00
#
_symmetry.space_group_name_H-M   'P 1'
#
loop_
_entity.id
_entity.type
_entity.pdbx_description
1 polymer ?
#
loop_
_entity_poly.entity_id
_entity_poly.type
_entity_poly.pdbx_seq_one_letter_code
_entity_poly.pdbx_strand_id
1 'polypeptide(L)'
;MAWSWIASLVAPQEENSGVATITSMSIAGVLLLIVTAAVTEEVAFRGYLQERLGSLLHSRWIGAAVSLMIFIAPHVVFFGPSWLFHQLVGTLALVAFTLIRRNLVATMLLHFLINAPILIPTVLAKL
;
A
#
# COMPACT_ATOMS: atom_id res chain seq x y z
N MET A 1 -2.55 -3.84 -8.44
CA MET A 1 -2.38 -3.99 -9.89
C MET A 1 -3.67 -3.72 -10.63
N ALA A 2 -4.40 -4.72 -11.15
CA ALA A 2 -5.54 -4.48 -12.04
C ALA A 2 -6.63 -3.56 -11.46
N TRP A 3 -6.93 -3.67 -10.17
CA TRP A 3 -7.99 -2.87 -9.54
C TRP A 3 -7.77 -1.37 -9.66
N SER A 4 -6.58 -0.85 -9.30
CA SER A 4 -6.33 0.60 -9.33
C SER A 4 -6.54 1.19 -10.72
N TRP A 5 -6.12 0.45 -11.76
CA TRP A 5 -6.32 0.82 -13.16
C TRP A 5 -7.78 0.75 -13.58
N ILE A 6 -8.50 -0.32 -13.21
CA ILE A 6 -9.94 -0.44 -13.46
C ILE A 6 -10.70 0.69 -12.77
N ALA A 7 -10.37 0.98 -11.52
CA ALA A 7 -10.95 2.08 -10.75
C ALA A 7 -10.71 3.43 -11.45
N SER A 8 -9.51 3.65 -12.00
CA SER A 8 -9.20 4.85 -12.79
C SER A 8 -9.98 4.98 -14.11
N LEU A 9 -10.55 3.89 -14.65
CA LEU A 9 -11.48 3.97 -15.79
C LEU A 9 -12.86 4.48 -15.38
N VAL A 10 -13.25 4.29 -14.11
CA VAL A 10 -14.56 4.69 -13.57
C VAL A 10 -14.49 6.09 -12.98
N ALA A 11 -13.49 6.34 -12.15
CA ALA A 11 -13.22 7.64 -11.53
C ALA A 11 -11.71 7.88 -11.63
N PRO A 12 -11.23 8.77 -12.51
CA PRO A 12 -9.80 9.06 -12.61
C PRO A 12 -9.24 9.51 -11.27
N GLN A 13 -7.98 9.15 -11.02
CA GLN A 13 -7.27 9.60 -9.83
C GLN A 13 -7.18 11.13 -9.84
N GLU A 14 -7.65 11.77 -8.77
CA GLU A 14 -7.53 13.21 -8.61
C GLU A 14 -6.05 13.59 -8.47
N GLU A 15 -5.64 14.67 -9.13
CA GLU A 15 -4.34 15.26 -8.84
C GLU A 15 -4.34 15.77 -7.39
N ASN A 16 -3.44 15.24 -6.59
CA ASN A 16 -3.22 15.66 -5.22
C ASN A 16 -1.73 15.82 -4.94
N SER A 17 -1.40 16.49 -3.84
CA SER A 17 -0.02 16.78 -3.44
C SER A 17 0.83 15.51 -3.30
N GLY A 18 0.23 14.38 -2.88
CA GLY A 18 0.92 13.10 -2.77
C GLY A 18 1.29 12.51 -4.13
N VAL A 19 0.36 12.52 -5.08
CA VAL A 19 0.63 12.12 -6.47
C VAL A 19 1.68 13.03 -7.10
N ALA A 20 1.56 14.35 -6.93
CA ALA A 20 2.53 15.33 -7.42
C ALA A 20 3.94 15.12 -6.84
N THR A 21 4.02 14.72 -5.56
CA THR A 21 5.30 14.39 -4.92
C THR A 21 5.96 13.21 -5.61
N ILE A 22 5.22 12.11 -5.84
CA ILE A 22 5.76 10.91 -6.50
C ILE A 22 6.15 11.20 -7.95
N THR A 23 5.32 11.93 -8.71
CA THR A 23 5.61 12.25 -10.12
C THR A 23 6.82 13.17 -10.29
N SER A 24 7.15 13.99 -9.29
CA SER A 24 8.34 14.83 -9.29
C SER A 24 9.66 14.06 -9.10
N MET A 25 9.61 12.82 -8.62
CA MET A 25 10.81 12.02 -8.34
C MET A 25 11.49 11.50 -9.62
N SER A 26 12.76 11.14 -9.51
CA SER A 26 13.47 10.38 -10.55
C SER A 26 12.96 8.93 -10.59
N ILE A 27 13.22 8.19 -11.69
CA ILE A 27 12.89 6.76 -11.78
C ILE A 27 13.53 5.98 -10.63
N ALA A 28 14.80 6.29 -10.31
CA ALA A 28 15.50 5.70 -9.18
C ALA A 28 14.84 6.05 -7.82
N GLY A 29 14.36 7.29 -7.67
CA GLY A 29 13.64 7.72 -6.47
C GLY A 29 12.33 6.96 -6.26
N VAL A 30 11.53 6.77 -7.32
CA VAL A 30 10.30 5.97 -7.27
C VAL A 30 10.60 4.50 -6.99
N LEU A 31 11.63 3.93 -7.63
CA LEU A 31 12.02 2.54 -7.35
C LEU A 31 12.42 2.36 -5.88
N LEU A 32 13.22 3.29 -5.34
CA LEU A 32 13.62 3.26 -3.94
C LEU A 32 12.40 3.40 -3.02
N LEU A 33 11.47 4.31 -3.32
CA LEU A 33 10.21 4.48 -2.59
C LEU A 33 9.40 3.18 -2.55
N ILE A 34 9.23 2.52 -3.71
CA ILE A 34 8.46 1.27 -3.81
C ILE A 34 9.10 0.17 -2.96
N VAL A 35 10.42 0.02 -3.02
CA VAL A 35 11.15 -0.99 -2.27
C VAL A 35 11.11 -0.70 -0.77
N THR A 36 11.37 0.54 -0.36
CA THR A 36 11.37 0.90 1.05
C THR A 36 9.97 0.79 1.63
N ALA A 37 8.93 1.30 0.96
CA ALA A 37 7.54 1.16 1.39
C ALA A 37 7.16 -0.32 1.57
N ALA A 38 7.44 -1.16 0.57
CA ALA A 38 7.11 -2.59 0.62
C ALA A 38 7.80 -3.33 1.78
N VAL A 39 8.96 -2.87 2.26
CA VAL A 39 9.69 -3.48 3.38
C VAL A 39 9.28 -2.85 4.71
N THR A 40 9.40 -1.53 4.84
CA THR A 40 9.21 -0.83 6.12
C THR A 40 7.76 -0.87 6.58
N GLU A 41 6.81 -0.70 5.67
CA GLU A 41 5.38 -0.76 6.01
C GLU A 41 4.98 -2.18 6.41
N GLU A 42 5.47 -3.20 5.71
CA GLU A 42 5.15 -4.59 6.08
C GLU A 42 5.76 -4.97 7.43
N VAL A 43 7.02 -4.58 7.71
CA VAL A 43 7.62 -4.80 9.04
C VAL A 43 6.81 -4.10 10.13
N ALA A 44 6.47 -2.82 9.93
CA ALA A 44 5.79 -2.03 10.95
C ALA A 44 4.35 -2.53 11.21
N PHE A 45 3.56 -2.70 10.15
CA PHE A 45 2.14 -2.98 10.27
C PHE A 45 1.83 -4.48 10.37
N ARG A 46 2.44 -5.32 9.53
CA ARG A 46 2.12 -6.75 9.47
C ARG A 46 3.06 -7.59 10.34
N GLY A 47 4.34 -7.19 10.43
CA GLY A 47 5.35 -7.87 11.23
C GLY A 47 5.27 -7.57 12.73
N TYR A 48 4.94 -6.33 13.10
CA TYR A 48 4.89 -5.89 14.50
C TYR A 48 3.48 -5.54 14.97
N LEU A 49 2.86 -4.49 14.43
CA LEU A 49 1.64 -3.91 15.01
C LEU A 49 0.47 -4.89 15.03
N GLN A 50 0.18 -5.55 13.90
CA GLN A 50 -0.86 -6.57 13.78
C GLN A 50 -0.68 -7.69 14.80
N GLU A 51 0.53 -8.26 14.90
CA GLU A 51 0.80 -9.39 15.80
C GLU A 51 0.75 -8.95 17.27
N ARG A 52 1.26 -7.74 17.59
CA ARG A 52 1.21 -7.19 18.95
C ARG A 52 -0.23 -6.92 19.40
N LEU A 53 -1.03 -6.28 18.55
CA LEU A 53 -2.44 -6.03 18.84
C LEU A 53 -3.23 -7.35 18.90
N GLY A 54 -2.93 -8.30 18.01
CA GLY A 54 -3.55 -9.63 18.03
C GLY A 54 -3.25 -10.39 19.31
N SER A 55 -2.04 -10.28 19.84
CA SER A 55 -1.64 -10.84 21.13
C SER A 55 -2.35 -10.15 22.30
N LEU A 56 -2.39 -8.82 22.34
CA LEU A 56 -3.02 -8.05 23.43
C LEU A 56 -4.55 -8.22 23.47
N LEU A 57 -5.17 -8.34 22.30
CA LEU A 57 -6.63 -8.46 22.15
C LEU A 57 -7.09 -9.91 22.01
N HIS A 58 -6.18 -10.88 22.14
CA HIS A 58 -6.43 -12.31 21.98
C HIS A 58 -7.15 -12.70 20.67
N SER A 59 -6.96 -11.91 19.61
CA SER A 59 -7.59 -12.15 18.30
C SER A 59 -6.75 -11.58 17.17
N ARG A 60 -6.18 -12.46 16.34
CA ARG A 60 -5.43 -12.08 15.14
C ARG A 60 -6.24 -11.26 14.14
N TRP A 61 -7.55 -11.50 14.08
CA TRP A 61 -8.46 -10.78 13.18
C TRP A 61 -8.68 -9.34 13.65
N ILE A 62 -8.85 -9.12 14.95
CA ILE A 62 -8.97 -7.78 15.51
C ILE A 62 -7.63 -7.04 15.37
N GLY A 63 -6.50 -7.71 15.66
CA GLY A 63 -5.17 -7.13 15.46
C GLY A 63 -4.94 -6.66 14.02
N ALA A 64 -5.34 -7.48 13.04
CA ALA A 64 -5.24 -7.13 11.62
C ALA A 64 -6.17 -5.96 11.23
N ALA A 65 -7.42 -5.97 11.70
CA ALA A 65 -8.37 -4.90 11.43
C ALA A 65 -7.90 -3.54 11.99
N VAL A 66 -7.44 -3.51 13.25
CA VAL A 66 -6.95 -2.28 13.87
C VAL A 66 -5.66 -1.80 13.21
N SER A 67 -4.72 -2.70 12.93
CA SER A 67 -3.49 -2.34 12.20
C SER A 67 -3.79 -1.80 10.80
N LEU A 68 -4.80 -2.34 10.11
CA LEU A 68 -5.26 -1.85 8.81
C LEU A 68 -5.83 -0.42 8.91
N MET A 69 -6.65 -0.14 9.93
CA MET A 69 -7.19 1.22 10.11
C MET A 69 -6.07 2.24 10.36
N ILE A 70 -5.08 1.89 11.18
CA ILE A 70 -3.92 2.75 11.44
C ILE A 70 -3.05 2.92 10.18
N PHE A 71 -2.91 1.88 9.36
CA PHE A 71 -2.21 1.94 8.07
C PHE A 71 -2.91 2.87 7.07
N ILE A 72 -4.24 2.82 6.97
CA ILE A 72 -5.03 3.61 6.01
C ILE A 72 -5.03 5.09 6.37
N ALA A 73 -5.07 5.45 7.66
CA ALA A 73 -5.21 6.82 8.12
C ALA A 73 -4.21 7.82 7.47
N PRO A 74 -2.88 7.61 7.50
CA PRO A 74 -1.93 8.53 6.88
C PRO A 74 -2.12 8.63 5.36
N HIS A 75 -2.56 7.56 4.70
CA HIS A 75 -2.82 7.57 3.27
C HIS A 75 -4.01 8.46 2.91
N VAL A 76 -5.09 8.37 3.68
CA VAL A 76 -6.27 9.24 3.47
C VAL A 76 -5.92 10.71 3.74
N VAL A 77 -5.08 10.99 4.75
CA VAL A 77 -4.61 12.35 5.04
C VAL A 77 -3.72 12.90 3.93
N PHE A 78 -2.84 12.07 3.36
CA PHE A 78 -1.84 12.53 2.38
C PHE A 78 -2.35 12.54 0.93
N PHE A 79 -3.14 11.55 0.53
CA PHE A 79 -3.64 11.39 -0.85
C PHE A 79 -5.12 11.75 -1.00
N GLY A 80 -5.84 12.02 0.11
CA GLY A 80 -7.27 12.25 0.10
C GLY A 80 -8.12 10.97 0.15
N PRO A 81 -9.44 11.10 0.32
CA PRO A 81 -10.35 9.96 0.49
C PRO A 81 -10.50 9.10 -0.78
N SER A 82 -10.27 9.66 -1.98
CA SER A 82 -10.27 8.93 -3.25
C SER A 82 -9.26 7.78 -3.26
N TRP A 83 -8.17 7.90 -2.50
CA TRP A 83 -7.18 6.82 -2.31
C TRP A 83 -7.82 5.50 -1.89
N LEU A 84 -8.86 5.52 -1.04
CA LEU A 84 -9.58 4.32 -0.63
C LEU A 84 -10.17 3.59 -1.84
N PHE A 85 -10.84 4.31 -2.74
CA PHE A 85 -11.46 3.70 -3.90
C PHE A 85 -10.44 2.94 -4.77
N HIS A 86 -9.25 3.52 -4.95
CA HIS A 86 -8.23 2.95 -5.82
C HIS A 86 -7.34 1.90 -5.16
N GLN A 87 -7.03 2.05 -3.87
CA GLN A 87 -5.98 1.26 -3.22
C GLN A 87 -6.53 0.29 -2.17
N LEU A 88 -7.76 0.46 -1.67
CA LEU A 88 -8.30 -0.38 -0.61
C LEU A 88 -8.29 -1.86 -0.95
N VAL A 89 -8.61 -2.24 -2.19
CA VAL A 89 -8.59 -3.65 -2.62
C VAL A 89 -7.18 -4.24 -2.54
N GLY A 90 -6.16 -3.49 -2.95
CA GLY A 90 -4.76 -3.92 -2.82
C GLY A 90 -4.35 -4.06 -1.36
N THR A 91 -4.74 -3.10 -0.53
CA THR A 91 -4.46 -3.10 0.91
C THR A 91 -5.15 -4.28 1.63
N LEU A 92 -6.41 -4.58 1.28
CA LEU A 92 -7.13 -5.74 1.80
C LEU A 92 -6.50 -7.05 1.35
N ALA A 93 -6.01 -7.11 0.11
CA ALA A 93 -5.28 -8.28 -0.39
C ALA A 93 -4.00 -8.53 0.43
N LEU A 94 -3.25 -7.49 0.82
CA LEU A 94 -2.08 -7.64 1.70
C LEU A 94 -2.44 -8.20 3.07
N VAL A 95 -3.51 -7.69 3.69
CA VAL A 95 -3.98 -8.18 4.99
C VAL A 95 -4.44 -9.64 4.90
N ALA A 96 -5.28 -9.97 3.91
CA ALA A 96 -5.75 -11.32 3.68
C ALA A 96 -4.59 -12.28 3.42
N PHE A 97 -3.65 -11.90 2.55
CA PHE A 97 -2.47 -12.70 2.23
C PHE A 97 -1.60 -12.95 3.46
N THR A 98 -1.40 -11.94 4.31
CA THR A 98 -0.63 -12.07 5.56
C THR A 98 -1.31 -13.04 6.53
N LEU A 99 -2.62 -12.92 6.71
CA LEU A 99 -3.38 -13.80 7.60
C LEU A 99 -3.39 -15.27 7.14
N ILE A 100 -3.43 -15.50 5.83
CA ILE A 100 -3.46 -16.83 5.22
C ILE A 100 -2.05 -17.45 5.18
N ARG A 101 -1.07 -16.72 4.63
CA ARG A 101 0.26 -17.28 4.32
C ARG A 101 1.24 -17.16 5.48
N ARG A 102 1.05 -16.20 6.38
CA ARG A 102 1.89 -15.95 7.55
C ARG A 102 3.38 -15.89 7.20
N ASN A 103 3.71 -15.32 6.03
CA ASN A 103 5.08 -15.15 5.56
C ASN A 103 5.29 -13.69 5.19
N LEU A 104 6.05 -12.98 6.02
CA LEU A 104 6.26 -11.55 5.90
C LEU A 104 6.99 -11.18 4.60
N VAL A 105 8.00 -11.96 4.21
CA VAL A 105 8.76 -11.70 2.97
C VAL A 105 7.87 -11.86 1.75
N ALA A 106 7.01 -12.88 1.73
CA ALA A 106 6.04 -13.05 0.65
C ALA A 106 5.03 -11.88 0.60
N THR A 107 4.62 -11.35 1.75
CA THR A 107 3.79 -10.14 1.80
C THR A 107 4.54 -8.91 1.29
N MET A 108 5.82 -8.73 1.63
CA MET A 108 6.66 -7.65 1.09
C MET A 108 6.77 -7.73 -0.44
N LEU A 109 6.96 -8.94 -0.98
CA LEU A 109 6.97 -9.15 -2.43
C LEU A 109 5.62 -8.81 -3.05
N LEU A 110 4.50 -9.20 -2.44
CA LEU A 110 3.17 -8.83 -2.92
C LEU A 110 2.96 -7.30 -2.88
N HIS A 111 3.40 -6.63 -1.82
CA HIS A 111 3.31 -5.18 -1.70
C HIS A 111 4.16 -4.49 -2.78
N PHE A 112 5.41 -4.90 -2.93
CA PHE A 112 6.27 -4.43 -4.03
C PHE A 112 5.57 -4.58 -5.38
N LEU A 113 5.00 -5.75 -5.66
CA LEU A 113 4.30 -6.01 -6.92
C LEU A 113 3.07 -5.12 -7.08
N ILE A 114 2.32 -4.83 -6.01
CA ILE A 114 1.17 -3.91 -6.03
C ILE A 114 1.60 -2.47 -6.39
N ASN A 115 2.77 -2.05 -5.92
CA ASN A 115 3.32 -0.69 -6.11
C ASN A 115 4.16 -0.53 -7.39
N ALA A 116 4.70 -1.62 -7.93
CA ALA A 116 5.48 -1.65 -9.17
C ALA A 116 4.90 -0.87 -10.38
N PRO A 117 3.58 -0.85 -10.66
CA PRO A 117 3.05 -0.17 -11.84
C PRO A 117 3.10 1.35 -11.71
N ILE A 118 3.40 1.91 -10.53
CA ILE A 118 3.72 3.34 -10.39
C ILE A 118 4.90 3.71 -11.32
N LEU A 119 5.81 2.78 -11.60
CA LEU A 119 6.93 3.00 -12.51
C LEU A 119 6.50 3.26 -13.96
N ILE A 120 5.34 2.77 -14.39
CA ILE A 120 4.87 2.93 -15.77
C ILE A 120 4.71 4.42 -16.13
N PRO A 121 3.84 5.20 -15.45
CA PRO A 121 3.74 6.64 -15.71
C PRO A 121 5.04 7.39 -15.41
N THR A 122 5.84 6.96 -14.42
CA THR A 122 7.12 7.61 -14.11
C THR A 122 8.13 7.52 -15.25
N VAL A 123 8.24 6.36 -15.91
CA VAL A 123 9.14 6.16 -17.05
C VAL A 123 8.61 6.92 -18.27
N LEU A 124 7.31 6.81 -18.56
CA LEU A 124 6.70 7.49 -19.71
C LEU A 124 6.83 9.01 -19.64
N ALA A 125 6.77 9.61 -18.45
CA ALA A 125 6.94 11.04 -18.26
C ALA A 125 8.39 11.54 -18.46
N LYS A 126 9.37 10.64 -18.66
CA LYS A 126 10.79 10.97 -18.80
C LYS A 126 11.42 10.49 -20.11
N LEU A 127 10.61 9.89 -20.99
CA LEU A 127 10.97 9.61 -22.39
C LEU A 127 10.72 10.87 -23.23
#